data_AF-A0A8K0U8Y5-F1
#
_entry.id   AF-A0A8K0U8Y5-F1
#
_cell.length_a   1.000
_cell.length_b   1.000
_cell.length_c   1.000
_cell.angle_alpha   90.00
_cell.angle_beta   90.00
_cell.angle_gamma   90.00
#
_symmetry.space_group_name_H-M   'P 1'
#
loop_
_entity.id
_entity.type
_entity.pdbx_description
1 polymer ?
#
loop_
_entity_poly.entity_id
_entity_poly.type
_entity_poly.pdbx_seq_one_letter_code
_entity_poly.pdbx_strand_id
1 'polypeptide(L)'
;MTATRSKQSATPLPAVVRSVKRLRSGLSSNRAVADEPATRVLALWKQDGHYYCGTVHTHGSKGKYVVKFDDGTEDEVELKNMRVCQFVLGDNVILVQDDVRAKVSDVGELESRAVIQVEVDDGADITISEVELRDIRVAARALQSQWKNRTLGAGAIVTHIRPKLALDTTPSRLSLASSLCGKGQRQLAKTGFVVTLSPKNNKPDQAKENAVSAIRQHGGLVIDDWSSVFTMEGKHSQANKRWIATPEDFRWKSETNLDRVFLLSDDAHQKPKFLLALALGIPCLSFEWLTKASKFSSVRPRIPICDWQPFLLSAGYSDALGARISQLVDLDWGNCIEYLTDIMFNRVASKPFAQKSFLCVGPDLVPLPPQRNRKNVGEVERSREASRVVPWIILCMGASKVEAVTDIKLIPASQMKAFNYIIVKDRGDVGGVTASGAEVTHVNWVKECLISSRVLPREWN
;
A
#
# COMPACT_ATOMS: atom_id res chain seq x y z
N MET A 1 22.20 7.96 -81.23
CA MET A 1 20.96 7.97 -82.02
C MET A 1 19.85 8.47 -81.10
N THR A 2 19.30 9.68 -81.18
CA THR A 2 18.63 10.42 -82.29
C THR A 2 17.17 10.01 -82.61
N ALA A 3 16.30 10.20 -81.62
CA ALA A 3 15.10 11.06 -81.68
C ALA A 3 13.87 10.74 -82.59
N THR A 4 12.75 11.37 -82.20
CA THR A 4 11.39 11.42 -82.82
C THR A 4 10.51 10.17 -82.59
N ARG A 5 9.17 10.27 -82.50
CA ARG A 5 8.24 11.36 -82.86
C ARG A 5 7.07 11.52 -81.84
N SER A 6 6.31 12.62 -81.90
CA SER A 6 5.36 13.06 -80.86
C SER A 6 3.96 13.50 -81.38
N LYS A 7 2.98 13.56 -80.45
CA LYS A 7 1.72 14.35 -80.39
C LYS A 7 1.07 14.06 -79.00
N GLN A 8 0.59 14.95 -78.13
CA GLN A 8 -0.22 16.20 -78.22
C GLN A 8 -1.64 16.00 -78.78
N SER A 9 -2.71 16.59 -78.24
CA SER A 9 -2.98 17.28 -76.95
C SER A 9 -4.49 17.64 -76.86
N ALA A 10 -5.14 17.63 -75.69
CA ALA A 10 -6.32 18.47 -75.38
C ALA A 10 -6.76 18.40 -73.89
N THR A 11 -6.89 19.57 -73.25
CA THR A 11 -7.78 19.82 -72.09
C THR A 11 -8.87 20.80 -72.57
N PRO A 12 -9.99 20.99 -71.85
CA PRO A 12 -10.18 22.33 -71.29
C PRO A 12 -10.96 22.46 -69.96
N LEU A 13 -10.47 23.39 -69.15
CA LEU A 13 -11.18 24.31 -68.24
C LEU A 13 -10.60 25.72 -68.57
N PRO A 14 -11.20 26.91 -68.28
CA PRO A 14 -11.64 27.30 -66.92
C PRO A 14 -12.67 28.47 -66.76
N ALA A 15 -12.86 28.89 -65.49
CA ALA A 15 -13.17 30.27 -65.00
C ALA A 15 -14.60 30.84 -65.22
N VAL A 16 -15.11 31.83 -64.47
CA VAL A 16 -14.59 32.71 -63.36
C VAL A 16 -15.69 32.80 -62.23
N VAL A 17 -15.82 33.69 -61.22
CA VAL A 17 -15.20 34.98 -60.80
C VAL A 17 -14.71 34.94 -59.32
N ARG A 18 -15.28 35.73 -58.37
CA ARG A 18 -14.77 35.93 -56.98
C ARG A 18 -15.84 36.37 -55.94
N SER A 19 -15.76 35.77 -54.75
CA SER A 19 -16.01 36.25 -53.36
C SER A 19 -16.88 37.49 -52.99
N VAL A 20 -17.77 37.34 -51.98
CA VAL A 20 -17.95 38.24 -50.80
C VAL A 20 -18.33 37.41 -49.54
N LYS A 21 -18.00 37.88 -48.33
CA LYS A 21 -18.31 37.25 -47.00
C LYS A 21 -19.79 37.39 -46.57
N ARG A 22 -20.30 36.42 -45.79
CA ARG A 22 -21.04 36.73 -44.53
C ARG A 22 -21.05 35.56 -43.54
N LEU A 23 -20.91 35.84 -42.24
CA LEU A 23 -21.12 34.87 -41.16
C LEU A 23 -22.60 34.78 -40.76
N ARG A 24 -23.01 33.56 -40.36
CA ARG A 24 -23.98 33.21 -39.30
C ARG A 24 -23.77 31.71 -39.04
N SER A 25 -23.30 31.21 -37.89
CA SER A 25 -23.80 31.32 -36.51
C SER A 25 -25.26 30.84 -36.36
N GLY A 26 -25.46 29.55 -36.04
CA GLY A 26 -26.81 28.95 -35.93
C GLY A 26 -26.81 27.47 -35.55
N LEU A 27 -26.71 27.21 -34.24
CA LEU A 27 -27.12 25.99 -33.50
C LEU A 27 -27.84 24.87 -34.29
N SER A 28 -27.19 23.72 -34.53
CA SER A 28 -27.88 22.44 -34.79
C SER A 28 -26.99 21.20 -34.59
N SER A 29 -26.93 20.69 -33.37
CA SER A 29 -26.35 19.36 -33.06
C SER A 29 -26.95 18.67 -31.82
N ASN A 30 -27.75 19.37 -31.01
CA ASN A 30 -28.19 18.89 -29.68
C ASN A 30 -29.44 17.97 -29.70
N ARG A 31 -29.73 17.30 -30.81
CA ARG A 31 -30.89 16.38 -30.95
C ARG A 31 -30.53 14.90 -31.09
N ALA A 32 -29.24 14.54 -31.00
CA ALA A 32 -28.76 13.16 -31.16
C ALA A 32 -28.11 12.56 -29.89
N VAL A 33 -28.17 13.24 -28.74
CA VAL A 33 -27.60 12.79 -27.45
C VAL A 33 -28.65 12.90 -26.34
N ALA A 34 -29.75 12.19 -26.55
CA ALA A 34 -30.98 12.27 -25.74
C ALA A 34 -31.30 11.00 -24.94
N ASP A 35 -30.67 9.87 -25.27
CA ASP A 35 -31.09 8.52 -24.84
C ASP A 35 -29.94 7.69 -24.20
N GLU A 36 -28.77 8.31 -23.99
CA GLU A 36 -27.68 7.66 -23.25
C GLU A 36 -27.90 7.78 -21.73
N PRO A 37 -27.75 6.69 -20.95
CA PRO A 37 -27.91 6.72 -19.51
C PRO A 37 -26.81 7.55 -18.83
N ALA A 38 -27.13 8.11 -17.66
CA ALA A 38 -26.18 8.88 -16.87
C ALA A 38 -24.97 8.02 -16.45
N THR A 39 -23.76 8.57 -16.54
CA THR A 39 -22.52 7.78 -16.38
C THR A 39 -22.41 7.21 -14.98
N ARG A 40 -22.39 5.87 -14.92
CA ARG A 40 -22.07 5.09 -13.72
C ARG A 40 -20.58 5.18 -13.41
N VAL A 41 -20.25 5.52 -12.17
CA VAL A 41 -18.87 5.75 -11.72
C VAL A 41 -18.57 5.05 -10.40
N LEU A 42 -17.30 4.69 -10.22
CA LEU A 42 -16.71 4.45 -8.91
C LEU A 42 -15.97 5.73 -8.52
N ALA A 43 -16.37 6.32 -7.39
CA ALA A 43 -15.91 7.65 -6.98
C ALA A 43 -15.43 7.66 -5.52
N LEU A 44 -14.33 8.38 -5.25
CA LEU A 44 -13.70 8.44 -3.93
C LEU A 44 -14.59 9.14 -2.89
N TRP A 45 -14.95 8.41 -1.84
CA TRP A 45 -15.41 8.99 -0.58
C TRP A 45 -14.20 9.40 0.27
N LYS A 46 -14.13 10.67 0.67
CA LYS A 46 -12.91 11.24 1.29
C LYS A 46 -12.78 10.96 2.79
N GLN A 47 -13.82 10.42 3.43
CA GLN A 47 -13.86 10.22 4.88
C GLN A 47 -13.19 8.91 5.31
N ASP A 48 -13.23 7.88 4.46
CA ASP A 48 -12.63 6.56 4.70
C ASP A 48 -11.61 6.15 3.62
N GLY A 49 -11.49 6.89 2.51
CA GLY A 49 -10.50 6.59 1.46
C GLY A 49 -10.95 5.55 0.44
N HIS A 50 -12.18 5.02 0.54
CA HIS A 50 -12.71 4.01 -0.37
C HIS A 50 -13.47 4.64 -1.52
N TYR A 51 -13.61 3.88 -2.61
CA TYR A 51 -14.42 4.25 -3.77
C TYR A 51 -15.71 3.45 -3.76
N TYR A 52 -16.83 4.15 -3.96
CA TYR A 52 -18.17 3.59 -3.91
C TYR A 52 -18.87 3.75 -5.26
N CYS A 53 -19.79 2.83 -5.55
CA CYS A 53 -20.60 2.85 -6.77
C CYS A 53 -21.63 4.00 -6.71
N GLY A 54 -21.80 4.68 -7.84
CA GLY A 54 -22.74 5.78 -7.96
C GLY A 54 -22.94 6.25 -9.39
N THR A 55 -23.72 7.31 -9.55
CA THR A 55 -24.12 7.88 -10.82
C THR A 55 -23.79 9.37 -10.85
N VAL A 56 -23.18 9.86 -11.93
CA VAL A 56 -22.87 11.29 -12.05
C VAL A 56 -24.17 12.08 -12.21
N HIS A 57 -24.52 12.86 -11.19
CA HIS A 57 -25.79 13.56 -11.11
C HIS A 57 -25.75 14.91 -11.83
N THR A 58 -24.75 15.74 -11.55
CA THR A 58 -24.54 17.06 -12.18
C THR A 58 -23.06 17.41 -12.31
N HIS A 59 -22.73 18.39 -13.16
CA HIS A 59 -21.46 19.09 -13.06
C HIS A 59 -21.46 19.95 -11.79
N GLY A 60 -20.47 19.74 -10.93
CA GLY A 60 -20.24 20.55 -9.74
C GLY A 60 -19.38 21.77 -10.03
N SER A 61 -18.95 22.45 -8.97
CA SER A 61 -18.08 23.62 -9.09
C SER A 61 -16.66 23.25 -9.54
N LYS A 62 -16.00 24.17 -10.29
CA LYS A 62 -14.55 24.14 -10.58
C LYS A 62 -14.01 22.81 -11.18
N GLY A 63 -14.80 22.14 -12.02
CA GLY A 63 -14.38 20.89 -12.69
C GLY A 63 -14.59 19.61 -11.87
N LYS A 64 -15.31 19.71 -10.75
CA LYS A 64 -15.86 18.56 -10.02
C LYS A 64 -17.20 18.12 -10.60
N TYR A 65 -17.70 17.00 -10.11
CA TYR A 65 -18.98 16.39 -10.46
C TYR A 65 -19.69 16.00 -9.17
N VAL A 66 -21.00 16.26 -9.06
CA VAL A 66 -21.81 15.73 -7.96
C VAL A 66 -22.12 14.28 -8.31
N VAL A 67 -21.63 13.34 -7.52
CA VAL A 67 -21.94 11.92 -7.64
C VAL A 67 -23.02 11.59 -6.61
N LYS A 68 -24.08 10.90 -7.04
CA LYS A 68 -25.03 10.25 -6.12
C LYS A 68 -24.66 8.78 -6.00
N PHE A 69 -24.38 8.33 -4.78
CA PHE A 69 -23.96 6.97 -4.47
C PHE A 69 -25.18 6.06 -4.27
N ASP A 70 -24.97 4.74 -4.41
CA ASP A 70 -26.05 3.76 -4.41
C ASP A 70 -26.64 3.46 -3.02
N ASP A 71 -26.02 4.02 -1.97
CA ASP A 71 -26.54 4.09 -0.59
C ASP A 71 -27.48 5.29 -0.37
N GLY A 72 -27.57 6.21 -1.34
CA GLY A 72 -28.36 7.44 -1.30
C GLY A 72 -27.62 8.70 -0.88
N THR A 73 -26.30 8.65 -0.64
CA THR A 73 -25.46 9.81 -0.31
C THR A 73 -24.98 10.58 -1.54
N GLU A 74 -24.38 11.78 -1.35
CA GLU A 74 -23.77 12.57 -2.43
C GLU A 74 -22.52 13.37 -1.98
N ASP A 75 -21.53 13.54 -2.88
CA ASP A 75 -20.35 14.43 -2.70
C ASP A 75 -19.92 15.07 -4.04
N GLU A 76 -19.20 16.20 -3.96
CA GLU A 76 -18.47 16.78 -5.09
C GLU A 76 -17.10 16.09 -5.29
N VAL A 77 -17.00 15.22 -6.30
CA VAL A 77 -15.79 14.45 -6.63
C VAL A 77 -15.07 15.04 -7.84
N GLU A 78 -13.74 15.13 -7.77
CA GLU A 78 -12.88 15.54 -8.89
C GLU A 78 -12.70 14.41 -9.90
N LEU A 79 -12.63 14.72 -11.20
CA LEU A 79 -12.47 13.74 -12.29
C LEU A 79 -11.34 12.72 -12.07
N LYS A 80 -10.20 13.17 -11.51
CA LYS A 80 -9.04 12.32 -11.22
C LYS A 80 -9.34 11.20 -10.20
N ASN A 81 -10.35 11.43 -9.35
CA ASN A 81 -10.84 10.55 -8.29
C ASN A 81 -12.14 9.81 -8.68
N MET A 82 -12.42 9.70 -9.99
CA MET A 82 -13.51 8.87 -10.53
C MET A 82 -12.97 7.84 -11.53
N ARG A 83 -13.63 6.70 -11.63
CA ARG A 83 -13.43 5.67 -12.66
C ARG A 83 -14.78 5.26 -13.24
N VAL A 84 -14.78 4.67 -14.44
CA VAL A 84 -15.95 3.99 -15.00
C VAL A 84 -16.38 2.89 -14.02
N CYS A 85 -17.68 2.81 -13.68
CA CYS A 85 -18.22 1.68 -12.92
C CYS A 85 -18.34 0.46 -13.84
N GLN A 86 -17.23 -0.22 -14.06
CA GLN A 86 -17.12 -1.45 -14.81
C GLN A 86 -16.23 -2.39 -14.02
N PHE A 87 -16.80 -3.46 -13.49
CA PHE A 87 -16.05 -4.53 -12.82
C PHE A 87 -15.64 -5.59 -13.85
N VAL A 88 -14.55 -6.30 -13.56
CA VAL A 88 -14.08 -7.46 -14.35
C VAL A 88 -13.67 -8.60 -13.42
N LEU A 89 -13.60 -9.81 -13.97
CA LEU A 89 -13.17 -11.00 -13.24
C LEU A 89 -11.77 -10.78 -12.62
N GLY A 90 -11.67 -11.00 -11.32
CA GLY A 90 -10.43 -10.86 -10.55
C GLY A 90 -10.14 -9.49 -9.94
N ASP A 91 -11.05 -8.52 -10.04
CA ASP A 91 -10.97 -7.28 -9.25
C ASP A 91 -11.03 -7.57 -7.74
N ASN A 92 -10.19 -6.87 -6.97
CA ASN A 92 -10.21 -6.91 -5.50
C ASN A 92 -11.27 -5.93 -4.95
N VAL A 93 -12.18 -6.42 -4.10
CA VAL A 93 -13.28 -5.63 -3.53
C VAL A 93 -13.44 -5.87 -2.02
N ILE A 94 -14.20 -5.00 -1.34
CA ILE A 94 -14.52 -5.12 0.09
C ILE A 94 -16.04 -5.04 0.26
N LEU A 95 -16.61 -5.98 1.03
CA LEU A 95 -18.03 -6.06 1.33
C LEU A 95 -18.35 -5.13 2.52
N VAL A 96 -19.26 -4.18 2.31
CA VAL A 96 -19.55 -3.08 3.24
C VAL A 96 -20.15 -3.58 4.57
N GLN A 97 -20.97 -4.63 4.54
CA GLN A 97 -21.69 -5.12 5.72
C GLN A 97 -20.75 -5.70 6.80
N ASP A 98 -19.73 -6.45 6.39
CA ASP A 98 -18.88 -7.25 7.29
C ASP A 98 -17.38 -6.88 7.23
N ASP A 99 -17.00 -5.89 6.41
CA ASP A 99 -15.61 -5.48 6.12
C ASP A 99 -14.71 -6.62 5.58
N VAL A 100 -15.33 -7.54 4.84
CA VAL A 100 -14.70 -8.74 4.28
C VAL A 100 -14.10 -8.42 2.91
N ARG A 101 -12.82 -8.78 2.70
CA ARG A 101 -12.19 -8.73 1.37
C ARG A 101 -12.70 -9.89 0.52
N ALA A 102 -13.05 -9.59 -0.72
CA ALA A 102 -13.53 -10.56 -1.70
C ALA A 102 -12.94 -10.26 -3.09
N LYS A 103 -13.12 -11.18 -4.03
CA LYS A 103 -12.62 -11.08 -5.41
C LYS A 103 -13.75 -11.36 -6.39
N VAL A 104 -13.91 -10.53 -7.42
CA VAL A 104 -15.00 -10.69 -8.39
C VAL A 104 -14.83 -11.97 -9.21
N SER A 105 -15.84 -12.84 -9.21
CA SER A 105 -15.84 -14.16 -9.86
C SER A 105 -16.86 -14.31 -10.99
N ASP A 106 -17.94 -13.53 -10.99
CA ASP A 106 -18.81 -13.32 -12.16
C ASP A 106 -19.38 -11.89 -12.19
N VAL A 107 -19.64 -11.38 -13.39
CA VAL A 107 -20.27 -10.09 -13.69
C VAL A 107 -21.48 -10.21 -14.64
N GLY A 108 -21.96 -11.42 -14.92
CA GLY A 108 -23.06 -11.67 -15.88
C GLY A 108 -24.37 -10.95 -15.59
N GLU A 109 -24.66 -10.61 -14.33
CA GLU A 109 -25.86 -9.86 -13.93
C GLU A 109 -25.61 -8.37 -13.63
N LEU A 110 -24.40 -7.86 -13.92
CA LEU A 110 -24.00 -6.47 -13.64
C LEU A 110 -24.88 -5.46 -14.39
N GLU A 111 -25.18 -5.70 -15.66
CA GLU A 111 -25.98 -4.80 -16.50
C GLU A 111 -27.49 -4.93 -16.27
N SER A 112 -27.95 -6.08 -15.75
CA SER A 112 -29.38 -6.42 -15.64
C SER A 112 -29.96 -6.24 -14.23
N ARG A 113 -29.14 -6.43 -13.18
CA ARG A 113 -29.54 -6.29 -11.76
C ARG A 113 -28.63 -5.39 -10.92
N ALA A 114 -27.51 -4.90 -11.47
CA ALA A 114 -26.44 -4.25 -10.70
C ALA A 114 -25.89 -5.16 -9.57
N VAL A 115 -25.71 -6.43 -9.92
CA VAL A 115 -25.26 -7.52 -9.02
C VAL A 115 -24.03 -8.19 -9.63
N ILE A 116 -23.09 -8.61 -8.78
CA ILE A 116 -21.93 -9.43 -9.17
C ILE A 116 -21.76 -10.61 -8.22
N GLN A 117 -21.08 -11.67 -8.66
CA GLN A 117 -20.63 -12.73 -7.77
C GLN A 117 -19.20 -12.48 -7.31
N VAL A 118 -18.93 -12.82 -6.05
CA VAL A 118 -17.61 -12.68 -5.43
C VAL A 118 -17.17 -13.96 -4.72
N GLU A 119 -15.90 -14.28 -4.82
CA GLU A 119 -15.19 -15.28 -4.01
C GLU A 119 -14.69 -14.64 -2.71
N VAL A 120 -15.11 -15.20 -1.57
CA VAL A 120 -14.54 -14.95 -0.23
C VAL A 120 -13.76 -16.19 0.18
N ASP A 121 -12.45 -16.04 0.39
CA ASP A 121 -11.54 -17.10 0.84
C ASP A 121 -11.16 -16.86 2.31
N ASP A 122 -11.64 -17.72 3.21
CA ASP A 122 -11.41 -17.62 4.66
C ASP A 122 -10.11 -18.32 5.13
N GLY A 123 -9.32 -18.83 4.18
CA GLY A 123 -8.13 -19.64 4.43
C GLY A 123 -8.38 -21.12 4.74
N ALA A 124 -9.64 -21.59 4.71
CA ALA A 124 -9.99 -23.01 4.65
C ALA A 124 -10.92 -23.33 3.48
N ASP A 125 -12.00 -22.56 3.31
CA ASP A 125 -13.00 -22.75 2.26
C ASP A 125 -13.11 -21.47 1.40
N ILE A 126 -13.44 -21.63 0.11
CA ILE A 126 -13.84 -20.53 -0.77
C ILE A 126 -15.38 -20.53 -0.83
N THR A 127 -15.99 -19.44 -0.37
CA THR A 127 -17.43 -19.20 -0.45
C THR A 127 -17.72 -18.25 -1.61
N ILE A 128 -18.65 -18.62 -2.50
CA ILE A 128 -19.16 -17.71 -3.53
C ILE A 128 -20.44 -17.07 -3.02
N SER A 129 -20.55 -15.75 -3.16
CA SER A 129 -21.72 -14.96 -2.74
C SER A 129 -22.14 -13.99 -3.84
N GLU A 130 -23.45 -13.78 -3.95
CA GLU A 130 -24.07 -12.79 -4.84
C GLU A 130 -24.28 -11.47 -4.07
N VAL A 131 -23.87 -10.33 -4.64
CA VAL A 131 -23.83 -9.03 -3.93
C VAL A 131 -24.23 -7.87 -4.85
N GLU A 132 -25.08 -6.96 -4.35
CA GLU A 132 -25.45 -5.70 -5.02
C GLU A 132 -24.29 -4.69 -5.00
N LEU A 133 -24.17 -3.88 -6.05
CA LEU A 133 -23.12 -2.84 -6.16
C LEU A 133 -23.10 -1.81 -5.02
N ARG A 134 -24.21 -1.63 -4.29
CA ARG A 134 -24.28 -0.70 -3.14
C ARG A 134 -23.46 -1.19 -1.94
N ASP A 135 -23.36 -2.51 -1.78
CA ASP A 135 -22.73 -3.16 -0.63
C ASP A 135 -21.24 -3.48 -0.89
N ILE A 136 -20.67 -2.84 -1.92
CA ILE A 136 -19.31 -3.05 -2.40
C ILE A 136 -18.53 -1.72 -2.40
N ARG A 137 -17.34 -1.74 -1.80
CA ARG A 137 -16.37 -0.64 -1.86
C ARG A 137 -15.00 -1.12 -2.34
N VAL A 138 -14.24 -0.24 -2.99
CA VAL A 138 -12.92 -0.56 -3.55
C VAL A 138 -11.84 0.33 -2.91
N ALA A 139 -10.76 -0.28 -2.42
CA ALA A 139 -9.66 0.46 -1.80
C ALA A 139 -8.90 1.33 -2.82
N ALA A 140 -8.58 2.59 -2.46
CA ALA A 140 -7.88 3.53 -3.34
C ALA A 140 -6.51 3.05 -3.86
N ARG A 141 -5.87 2.09 -3.17
CA ARG A 141 -4.61 1.48 -3.59
C ARG A 141 -4.82 0.40 -4.68
N ALA A 142 -5.86 -0.43 -4.58
CA ALA A 142 -6.25 -1.39 -5.63
C ALA A 142 -6.66 -0.67 -6.94
N LEU A 143 -7.33 0.48 -6.83
CA LEU A 143 -7.63 1.33 -8.00
C LEU A 143 -6.39 1.95 -8.66
N GLN A 144 -5.27 2.07 -7.93
CA GLN A 144 -4.00 2.53 -8.49
C GLN A 144 -3.17 1.41 -9.12
N SER A 145 -3.36 0.15 -8.72
CA SER A 145 -2.70 -1.02 -9.31
C SER A 145 -3.46 -1.58 -10.52
N GLN A 146 -4.72 -1.98 -10.31
CA GLN A 146 -5.54 -2.79 -11.22
C GLN A 146 -6.37 -1.94 -12.21
N TRP A 147 -6.87 -0.76 -11.81
CA TRP A 147 -7.89 0.01 -12.57
C TRP A 147 -7.32 1.17 -13.42
N LYS A 148 -6.05 1.06 -13.83
CA LYS A 148 -5.32 2.14 -14.55
C LYS A 148 -5.95 2.52 -15.89
N ASN A 149 -6.70 1.61 -16.52
CA ASN A 149 -7.35 1.78 -17.82
C ASN A 149 -8.81 2.30 -17.74
N ARG A 150 -9.44 2.35 -16.55
CA ARG A 150 -10.87 2.69 -16.39
C ARG A 150 -11.09 4.18 -16.10
N THR A 151 -10.22 5.04 -16.62
CA THR A 151 -10.21 6.49 -16.40
C THR A 151 -11.25 7.21 -17.25
N LEU A 152 -11.91 8.22 -16.68
CA LEU A 152 -12.92 9.03 -17.38
C LEU A 152 -12.29 10.27 -18.03
N GLY A 153 -12.62 10.50 -19.30
CA GLY A 153 -12.42 11.80 -19.95
C GLY A 153 -13.62 12.72 -19.69
N ALA A 154 -13.39 14.03 -19.53
CA ALA A 154 -14.46 14.99 -19.23
C ALA A 154 -15.57 15.04 -20.31
N GLY A 155 -15.24 14.74 -21.56
CA GLY A 155 -16.20 14.66 -22.68
C GLY A 155 -16.95 13.32 -22.79
N ALA A 156 -16.68 12.36 -21.91
CA ALA A 156 -17.32 11.03 -21.88
C ALA A 156 -18.26 10.87 -20.65
N ILE A 157 -18.62 11.97 -19.99
CA ILE A 157 -19.51 11.99 -18.82
C ILE A 157 -20.87 12.56 -19.21
N VAL A 158 -21.91 11.75 -19.03
CA VAL A 158 -23.32 12.11 -19.17
C VAL A 158 -23.90 12.32 -17.78
N THR A 159 -24.34 13.55 -17.47
CA THR A 159 -24.89 13.91 -16.15
C THR A 159 -26.40 13.73 -16.09
N HIS A 160 -26.93 13.10 -15.04
CA HIS A 160 -28.35 12.80 -14.86
C HIS A 160 -29.28 14.03 -14.93
N ILE A 161 -28.86 15.20 -14.44
CA ILE A 161 -29.64 16.44 -14.53
C ILE A 161 -28.93 17.45 -15.44
N ARG A 162 -29.61 17.80 -16.53
CA ARG A 162 -29.35 19.01 -17.33
C ARG A 162 -30.23 20.15 -16.76
N PRO A 163 -29.74 21.40 -16.67
CA PRO A 163 -30.24 22.33 -15.66
C PRO A 163 -31.57 23.03 -15.95
N LYS A 164 -32.59 22.84 -15.09
CA LYS A 164 -33.29 23.92 -14.35
C LYS A 164 -34.29 23.44 -13.25
N LEU A 165 -34.11 23.97 -12.03
CA LEU A 165 -35.06 24.26 -10.93
C LEU A 165 -36.32 23.39 -10.68
N ALA A 166 -36.22 22.49 -9.69
CA ALA A 166 -37.04 22.31 -8.47
C ALA A 166 -38.57 22.55 -8.42
N LEU A 167 -39.30 21.58 -7.84
CA LEU A 167 -39.94 21.71 -6.50
C LEU A 167 -40.22 20.34 -5.81
N ASP A 168 -40.62 20.39 -4.55
CA ASP A 168 -40.56 19.35 -3.49
C ASP A 168 -41.51 18.14 -3.57
N THR A 169 -41.14 17.00 -2.94
CA THR A 169 -41.77 16.46 -1.71
C THR A 169 -41.08 15.18 -1.17
N THR A 170 -41.39 14.78 0.07
CA THR A 170 -40.74 13.70 0.87
C THR A 170 -41.79 12.87 1.65
N PRO A 171 -41.46 11.93 2.57
CA PRO A 171 -40.70 10.68 2.41
C PRO A 171 -41.38 9.43 3.05
N SER A 172 -40.93 8.19 2.75
CA SER A 172 -41.04 6.99 3.63
C SER A 172 -40.48 5.69 2.98
N ARG A 173 -40.29 4.52 3.64
CA ARG A 173 -39.75 4.15 4.99
C ARG A 173 -39.76 2.60 5.16
N LEU A 174 -38.59 1.93 5.32
CA LEU A 174 -38.40 0.50 5.70
C LEU A 174 -38.96 -0.54 4.68
N SER A 175 -38.42 -1.75 4.47
CA SER A 175 -37.99 -2.84 5.37
C SER A 175 -37.13 -3.87 4.57
N LEU A 176 -36.46 -4.93 5.06
CA LEU A 176 -35.85 -5.40 6.32
C LEU A 176 -35.53 -6.91 6.09
N ALA A 177 -34.25 -7.32 6.23
CA ALA A 177 -33.75 -8.71 6.44
C ALA A 177 -33.81 -9.80 5.35
N SER A 178 -32.66 -10.45 5.16
CA SER A 178 -32.55 -11.92 5.22
C SER A 178 -31.39 -12.32 6.14
N SER A 179 -31.56 -13.33 6.99
CA SER A 179 -30.56 -13.75 7.99
C SER A 179 -30.05 -15.17 7.71
N LEU A 180 -28.72 -15.35 7.70
CA LEU A 180 -28.08 -16.68 7.72
C LEU A 180 -27.22 -16.85 8.99
N CYS A 181 -27.00 -18.11 9.37
CA CYS A 181 -26.58 -18.47 10.72
C CYS A 181 -25.21 -19.17 10.76
N GLY A 182 -24.36 -18.74 11.69
CA GLY A 182 -23.65 -19.68 12.55
C GLY A 182 -22.55 -20.56 11.94
N LYS A 183 -21.47 -19.94 11.43
CA LYS A 183 -20.11 -20.51 11.57
C LYS A 183 -19.21 -19.52 12.31
N GLY A 184 -18.24 -20.04 13.06
CA GLY A 184 -17.33 -19.22 13.86
C GLY A 184 -16.39 -18.39 12.98
N GLN A 185 -16.67 -17.09 12.87
CA GLN A 185 -15.90 -16.12 12.09
C GLN A 185 -14.40 -16.12 12.47
N ARG A 186 -13.54 -16.58 11.55
CA ARG A 186 -12.08 -16.54 11.68
C ARG A 186 -11.56 -15.13 11.41
N GLN A 187 -11.77 -14.21 12.35
CA GLN A 187 -11.56 -12.77 12.16
C GLN A 187 -10.11 -12.38 11.79
N LEU A 188 -9.13 -13.25 12.07
CA LEU A 188 -7.73 -13.06 11.71
C LEU A 188 -7.30 -13.92 10.50
N ALA A 189 -8.25 -14.47 9.73
CA ALA A 189 -7.99 -15.14 8.45
C ALA A 189 -7.11 -14.29 7.54
N LYS A 190 -6.20 -14.96 6.81
CA LYS A 190 -5.17 -14.37 5.93
C LYS A 190 -4.36 -13.22 6.55
N THR A 191 -4.31 -13.15 7.88
CA THR A 191 -3.59 -12.11 8.63
C THR A 191 -2.37 -12.73 9.31
N GLY A 192 -1.18 -12.24 8.95
CA GLY A 192 0.09 -12.70 9.50
C GLY A 192 0.58 -11.85 10.66
N PHE A 193 1.19 -12.48 11.67
CA PHE A 193 1.64 -11.84 12.89
C PHE A 193 3.10 -12.14 13.23
N VAL A 194 3.98 -11.14 13.14
CA VAL A 194 5.34 -11.23 13.71
C VAL A 194 5.29 -10.84 15.18
N VAL A 195 5.61 -11.79 16.06
CA VAL A 195 5.67 -11.55 17.51
C VAL A 195 7.10 -11.19 17.94
N THR A 196 7.24 -10.12 18.71
CA THR A 196 8.49 -9.69 19.34
C THR A 196 8.19 -9.00 20.68
N LEU A 197 9.14 -8.93 21.60
CA LEU A 197 8.92 -8.41 22.95
C LEU A 197 10.04 -7.48 23.40
N SER A 198 9.72 -6.52 24.25
CA SER A 198 10.65 -5.53 24.79
C SER A 198 11.79 -6.19 25.59
N PRO A 199 12.96 -5.54 25.74
CA PRO A 199 13.98 -5.97 26.70
C PRO A 199 13.53 -5.86 28.17
N LYS A 200 12.44 -5.12 28.45
CA LYS A 200 11.93 -4.84 29.80
C LYS A 200 10.85 -5.82 30.25
N ASN A 201 10.50 -6.81 29.42
CA ASN A 201 9.42 -7.74 29.74
C ASN A 201 9.88 -8.79 30.77
N ASN A 202 9.27 -8.77 31.96
CA ASN A 202 9.63 -9.66 33.06
C ASN A 202 9.13 -11.11 32.91
N LYS A 203 8.30 -11.40 31.89
CA LYS A 203 7.72 -12.74 31.63
C LYS A 203 7.65 -13.03 30.11
N PRO A 204 8.78 -12.99 29.39
CA PRO A 204 8.76 -12.89 27.93
C PRO A 204 8.16 -14.12 27.24
N ASP A 205 8.45 -15.32 27.74
CA ASP A 205 7.96 -16.57 27.15
C ASP A 205 6.45 -16.75 27.36
N GLN A 206 5.96 -16.54 28.59
CA GLN A 206 4.51 -16.57 28.88
C GLN A 206 3.72 -15.52 28.06
N ALA A 207 4.25 -14.30 27.93
CA ALA A 207 3.61 -13.27 27.10
C ALA A 207 3.59 -13.66 25.61
N LYS A 208 4.68 -14.24 25.11
CA LYS A 208 4.78 -14.77 23.74
C LYS A 208 3.81 -15.93 23.50
N GLU A 209 3.75 -16.91 24.40
CA GLU A 209 2.85 -18.07 24.29
C GLU A 209 1.38 -17.67 24.30
N ASN A 210 0.99 -16.76 25.18
CA ASN A 210 -0.36 -16.19 25.22
C ASN A 210 -0.74 -15.52 23.88
N ALA A 211 0.15 -14.69 23.32
CA ALA A 211 -0.08 -14.06 22.02
C ALA A 211 -0.16 -15.09 20.88
N VAL A 212 0.77 -16.05 20.82
CA VAL A 212 0.81 -17.14 19.82
C VAL A 212 -0.47 -17.99 19.87
N SER A 213 -0.97 -18.30 21.06
CA SER A 213 -2.22 -19.04 21.26
C SER A 213 -3.42 -18.22 20.76
N ALA A 214 -3.53 -16.96 21.17
CA ALA A 214 -4.63 -16.08 20.77
C ALA A 214 -4.67 -15.78 19.26
N ILE A 215 -3.51 -15.64 18.59
CA ILE A 215 -3.43 -15.51 17.12
C ILE A 215 -4.07 -16.73 16.45
N ARG A 216 -3.64 -17.94 16.85
CA ARG A 216 -4.11 -19.20 16.26
C ARG A 216 -5.59 -19.45 16.53
N GLN A 217 -6.07 -19.12 17.72
CA GLN A 217 -7.47 -19.28 18.13
C GLN A 217 -8.44 -18.53 17.20
N HIS A 218 -8.04 -17.38 16.65
CA HIS A 218 -8.89 -16.55 15.78
C HIS A 218 -8.55 -16.69 14.28
N GLY A 219 -7.75 -17.70 13.90
CA GLY A 219 -7.42 -18.04 12.51
C GLY A 219 -6.20 -17.34 11.90
N GLY A 220 -5.40 -16.63 12.69
CA GLY A 220 -4.22 -15.90 12.22
C GLY A 220 -2.97 -16.77 12.09
N LEU A 221 -2.06 -16.38 11.18
CA LEU A 221 -0.77 -17.06 10.99
C LEU A 221 0.32 -16.42 11.86
N VAL A 222 1.00 -17.22 12.68
CA VAL A 222 2.20 -16.79 13.42
C VAL A 222 3.41 -16.85 12.50
N ILE A 223 4.08 -15.71 12.33
CA ILE A 223 5.29 -15.57 11.50
C ILE A 223 6.53 -15.62 12.41
N ASP A 224 7.39 -16.61 12.20
CA ASP A 224 8.65 -16.76 12.95
C ASP A 224 9.68 -15.66 12.64
N ASP A 225 9.76 -15.16 11.40
CA ASP A 225 10.56 -13.98 11.03
C ASP A 225 10.07 -13.34 9.71
N TRP A 226 10.41 -12.06 9.47
CA TRP A 226 10.12 -11.36 8.22
C TRP A 226 10.66 -12.09 6.98
N SER A 227 11.78 -12.81 7.08
CA SER A 227 12.30 -13.63 5.98
C SER A 227 11.40 -14.81 5.56
N SER A 228 10.41 -15.19 6.38
CA SER A 228 9.39 -16.18 6.01
C SER A 228 8.33 -15.61 5.07
N VAL A 229 8.26 -14.28 4.95
CA VAL A 229 7.15 -13.51 4.35
C VAL A 229 7.63 -12.65 3.19
N PHE A 230 8.84 -12.10 3.32
CA PHE A 230 9.54 -11.40 2.26
C PHE A 230 10.78 -12.21 1.83
N THR A 231 11.05 -12.24 0.53
CA THR A 231 12.37 -12.59 0.01
C THR A 231 13.31 -11.45 0.33
N MET A 232 14.43 -11.77 0.98
CA MET A 232 15.43 -10.83 1.46
C MET A 232 16.81 -11.35 1.02
N GLU A 233 17.10 -11.25 -0.27
CA GLU A 233 18.23 -11.95 -0.91
C GLU A 233 19.10 -11.01 -1.75
N GLY A 234 20.01 -10.29 -1.08
CA GLY A 234 21.04 -9.49 -1.74
C GLY A 234 22.23 -10.31 -2.28
N LYS A 235 22.99 -9.71 -3.19
CA LYS A 235 24.06 -10.34 -3.97
C LYS A 235 25.37 -10.38 -3.17
N HIS A 236 25.83 -11.58 -2.82
CA HIS A 236 27.12 -11.79 -2.16
C HIS A 236 28.29 -11.83 -3.17
N SER A 237 29.46 -11.38 -2.74
CA SER A 237 30.72 -11.45 -3.49
C SER A 237 31.93 -11.52 -2.53
N GLN A 238 33.14 -11.66 -3.09
CA GLN A 238 34.40 -11.70 -2.33
C GLN A 238 34.38 -12.73 -1.18
N ALA A 239 33.96 -13.97 -1.46
CA ALA A 239 33.79 -15.05 -0.47
C ALA A 239 32.89 -14.63 0.71
N ASN A 240 31.71 -14.08 0.40
CA ASN A 240 30.70 -13.55 1.32
C ASN A 240 31.15 -12.38 2.21
N LYS A 241 32.32 -11.78 1.97
CA LYS A 241 32.81 -10.61 2.71
C LYS A 241 32.21 -9.28 2.23
N ARG A 242 31.55 -9.28 1.08
CA ARG A 242 30.87 -8.14 0.45
C ARG A 242 29.46 -8.56 0.04
N TRP A 243 28.47 -7.73 0.34
CA TRP A 243 27.05 -7.95 0.05
C TRP A 243 26.42 -6.67 -0.50
N ILE A 244 25.51 -6.77 -1.46
CA ILE A 244 24.83 -5.63 -2.08
C ILE A 244 23.34 -5.94 -2.25
N ALA A 245 22.47 -4.99 -1.88
CA ALA A 245 21.05 -5.04 -2.23
C ALA A 245 20.53 -3.70 -2.78
N THR A 246 19.45 -3.85 -3.54
CA THR A 246 18.61 -2.84 -4.17
C THR A 246 17.14 -3.13 -3.81
N PRO A 247 16.19 -2.18 -3.89
CA PRO A 247 14.81 -2.40 -3.47
C PRO A 247 14.14 -3.63 -4.12
N GLU A 248 14.55 -3.96 -5.35
CA GLU A 248 14.12 -5.13 -6.12
C GLU A 248 14.52 -6.47 -5.46
N ASP A 249 15.53 -6.49 -4.60
CA ASP A 249 15.98 -7.68 -3.85
C ASP A 249 15.15 -7.93 -2.56
N PHE A 250 14.16 -7.06 -2.26
CA PHE A 250 13.17 -7.21 -1.19
C PHE A 250 11.75 -7.36 -1.78
N ARG A 251 11.15 -8.56 -1.76
CA ARG A 251 9.87 -8.84 -2.45
C ARG A 251 8.91 -9.72 -1.64
N TRP A 252 7.61 -9.57 -1.87
CA TRP A 252 6.57 -10.43 -1.30
C TRP A 252 6.70 -11.91 -1.70
N LYS A 253 6.44 -12.84 -0.77
CA LYS A 253 6.29 -14.27 -1.06
C LYS A 253 4.81 -14.63 -1.22
N SER A 254 4.35 -14.67 -2.47
CA SER A 254 2.97 -15.02 -2.85
C SER A 254 2.48 -16.37 -2.31
N GLU A 255 3.40 -17.32 -2.11
CA GLU A 255 3.14 -18.65 -1.54
C GLU A 255 2.55 -18.63 -0.12
N THR A 256 2.62 -17.51 0.61
CA THR A 256 2.19 -17.43 2.01
C THR A 256 0.67 -17.27 2.22
N ASN A 257 -0.10 -16.99 1.17
CA ASN A 257 -1.55 -16.75 1.19
C ASN A 257 -2.03 -15.82 2.34
N LEU A 258 -1.39 -14.65 2.46
CA LEU A 258 -1.77 -13.59 3.37
C LEU A 258 -2.18 -12.32 2.61
N ASP A 259 -3.21 -11.63 3.10
CA ASP A 259 -3.66 -10.34 2.58
C ASP A 259 -3.05 -9.16 3.33
N ARG A 260 -2.72 -9.38 4.61
CA ARG A 260 -2.18 -8.35 5.52
C ARG A 260 -1.26 -8.95 6.59
N VAL A 261 -0.31 -8.14 7.07
CA VAL A 261 0.59 -8.52 8.17
C VAL A 261 0.66 -7.43 9.23
N PHE A 262 0.90 -7.82 10.48
CA PHE A 262 1.11 -6.93 11.62
C PHE A 262 2.32 -7.38 12.43
N LEU A 263 2.89 -6.46 13.20
CA LEU A 263 3.81 -6.80 14.28
C LEU A 263 3.10 -6.65 15.63
N LEU A 264 3.27 -7.61 16.54
CA LEU A 264 2.78 -7.50 17.92
C LEU A 264 3.93 -7.38 18.91
N SER A 265 3.75 -6.52 19.90
CA SER A 265 4.65 -6.36 21.04
C SER A 265 3.94 -5.92 22.32
N ASP A 266 4.68 -5.91 23.44
CA ASP A 266 4.26 -5.35 24.72
C ASP A 266 4.57 -3.84 24.83
N ASP A 267 5.66 -3.38 24.21
CA ASP A 267 6.08 -1.97 24.19
C ASP A 267 6.94 -1.67 22.94
N ALA A 268 7.12 -0.39 22.61
CA ALA A 268 7.95 0.04 21.50
C ALA A 268 9.45 -0.19 21.77
N HIS A 269 10.18 -0.78 20.82
CA HIS A 269 11.57 -1.18 21.07
C HIS A 269 12.47 -1.28 19.83
N GLN A 270 13.78 -1.09 20.02
CA GLN A 270 14.77 -1.10 18.94
C GLN A 270 15.25 -2.49 18.47
N LYS A 271 14.51 -3.58 18.72
CA LYS A 271 14.87 -4.92 18.18
C LYS A 271 14.57 -5.00 16.66
N PRO A 272 15.35 -5.77 15.87
CA PRO A 272 15.29 -5.76 14.40
C PRO A 272 13.91 -5.90 13.79
N LYS A 273 13.09 -6.82 14.30
CA LYS A 273 11.73 -7.06 13.79
C LYS A 273 10.84 -5.82 13.86
N PHE A 274 10.94 -5.07 14.94
CA PHE A 274 10.18 -3.83 15.15
C PHE A 274 10.68 -2.73 14.23
N LEU A 275 12.01 -2.53 14.15
CA LEU A 275 12.60 -1.53 13.26
C LEU A 275 12.31 -1.81 11.78
N LEU A 276 12.34 -3.07 11.34
CA LEU A 276 12.00 -3.43 9.95
C LEU A 276 10.52 -3.17 9.66
N ALA A 277 9.62 -3.47 10.61
CA ALA A 277 8.19 -3.15 10.49
C ALA A 277 7.94 -1.64 10.33
N LEU A 278 8.54 -0.81 11.19
CA LEU A 278 8.48 0.65 11.08
C LEU A 278 8.96 1.17 9.72
N ALA A 279 10.11 0.65 9.23
CA ALA A 279 10.69 1.10 7.97
C ALA A 279 9.82 0.73 6.75
N LEU A 280 9.08 -0.39 6.83
CA LEU A 280 8.10 -0.81 5.82
C LEU A 280 6.73 -0.11 5.99
N GLY A 281 6.48 0.52 7.15
CA GLY A 281 5.18 1.08 7.53
C GLY A 281 4.13 0.03 7.92
N ILE A 282 4.59 -1.15 8.35
CA ILE A 282 3.73 -2.21 8.91
C ILE A 282 3.37 -1.81 10.35
N PRO A 283 2.08 -1.77 10.75
CA PRO A 283 1.70 -1.37 12.09
C PRO A 283 2.24 -2.30 13.19
N CYS A 284 2.93 -1.71 14.16
CA CYS A 284 3.34 -2.34 15.41
C CYS A 284 2.26 -2.13 16.48
N LEU A 285 1.64 -3.21 16.96
CA LEU A 285 0.46 -3.16 17.81
C LEU A 285 0.71 -3.81 19.18
N SER A 286 -0.04 -3.36 20.18
CA SER A 286 -0.05 -3.97 21.51
C SER A 286 -0.68 -5.36 21.51
N PHE A 287 -0.15 -6.28 22.31
CA PHE A 287 -0.83 -7.54 22.67
C PHE A 287 -2.24 -7.34 23.26
N GLU A 288 -2.58 -6.14 23.74
CA GLU A 288 -3.94 -5.79 24.13
C GLU A 288 -4.96 -5.96 23.00
N TRP A 289 -4.58 -5.82 21.72
CA TRP A 289 -5.50 -5.97 20.59
C TRP A 289 -6.21 -7.33 20.63
N LEU A 290 -5.43 -8.42 20.71
CA LEU A 290 -5.97 -9.79 20.74
C LEU A 290 -6.89 -10.06 21.94
N THR A 291 -6.63 -9.39 23.08
CA THR A 291 -7.32 -9.65 24.36
C THR A 291 -8.49 -8.70 24.64
N LYS A 292 -8.59 -7.59 23.90
CA LYS A 292 -9.73 -6.65 23.96
C LYS A 292 -10.64 -6.75 22.74
N ALA A 293 -10.12 -6.96 21.53
CA ALA A 293 -10.94 -7.11 20.32
C ALA A 293 -11.94 -8.28 20.46
N SER A 294 -11.46 -9.43 20.94
CA SER A 294 -12.25 -10.61 21.32
C SER A 294 -13.37 -10.35 22.34
N LYS A 295 -13.34 -9.21 23.06
CA LYS A 295 -14.39 -8.77 24.00
C LYS A 295 -15.34 -7.73 23.40
N PHE A 296 -14.96 -7.01 22.35
CA PHE A 296 -15.85 -6.08 21.66
C PHE A 296 -16.91 -6.82 20.83
N SER A 297 -16.53 -7.91 20.17
CA SER A 297 -17.41 -8.74 19.33
C SER A 297 -18.60 -9.36 20.08
N SER A 298 -18.57 -9.45 21.41
CA SER A 298 -19.65 -10.04 22.22
C SER A 298 -20.61 -9.02 22.84
N VAL A 299 -20.30 -7.71 22.78
CA VAL A 299 -21.08 -6.65 23.44
C VAL A 299 -21.84 -5.76 22.46
N ARG A 300 -21.38 -5.64 21.20
CA ARG A 300 -22.12 -4.96 20.12
C ARG A 300 -21.94 -5.70 18.79
N PRO A 301 -23.00 -6.30 18.19
CA PRO A 301 -22.91 -7.05 16.93
C PRO A 301 -22.83 -6.15 15.67
N ARG A 302 -22.04 -5.06 15.74
CA ARG A 302 -21.79 -4.09 14.65
C ARG A 302 -20.40 -3.44 14.71
N ILE A 303 -19.48 -3.96 15.51
CA ILE A 303 -18.09 -3.47 15.56
C ILE A 303 -17.20 -4.62 15.08
N PRO A 304 -16.69 -4.58 13.84
CA PRO A 304 -15.73 -5.56 13.35
C PRO A 304 -14.48 -5.58 14.23
N ILE A 305 -13.86 -6.76 14.40
CA ILE A 305 -12.59 -6.92 15.13
C ILE A 305 -11.39 -6.28 14.39
N CYS A 306 -11.62 -5.78 13.17
CA CYS A 306 -10.67 -5.03 12.35
C CYS A 306 -10.17 -3.71 12.94
N ASP A 307 -10.77 -3.13 13.99
CA ASP A 307 -10.25 -1.87 14.57
C ASP A 307 -8.97 -2.09 15.39
N TRP A 308 -7.85 -2.14 14.68
CA TRP A 308 -6.50 -2.25 15.23
C TRP A 308 -5.91 -0.89 15.63
N GLN A 309 -6.50 0.23 15.19
CA GLN A 309 -5.90 1.56 15.28
C GLN A 309 -5.70 2.03 16.74
N PRO A 310 -6.63 1.82 17.70
CA PRO A 310 -6.44 2.14 19.12
C PRO A 310 -5.30 1.38 19.80
N PHE A 311 -4.77 0.33 19.16
CA PHE A 311 -3.71 -0.53 19.71
C PHE A 311 -2.32 -0.22 19.14
N LEU A 312 -2.18 0.82 18.32
CA LEU A 312 -0.90 1.32 17.84
C LEU A 312 0.04 1.67 18.99
N LEU A 313 1.24 1.07 18.97
CA LEU A 313 2.34 1.48 19.83
C LEU A 313 2.96 2.81 19.33
N SER A 314 3.83 3.42 20.13
CA SER A 314 4.74 4.46 19.59
C SER A 314 5.76 3.82 18.63
N ALA A 315 6.34 4.60 17.71
CA ALA A 315 7.52 4.17 16.94
C ALA A 315 8.73 3.96 17.88
N GLY A 316 8.80 4.74 18.96
CA GLY A 316 9.79 4.65 20.01
C GLY A 316 9.89 5.98 20.77
N TYR A 317 10.85 6.05 21.67
CA TYR A 317 11.39 7.33 22.15
C TYR A 317 12.56 7.71 21.25
N SER A 318 12.65 8.97 20.83
CA SER A 318 13.86 9.54 20.25
C SER A 318 14.53 10.42 21.29
N ASP A 319 15.79 10.13 21.56
CA ASP A 319 16.62 10.90 22.46
C ASP A 319 16.89 12.30 21.87
N ALA A 320 17.16 12.38 20.56
CA ALA A 320 17.40 13.64 19.86
C ALA A 320 16.19 14.59 19.85
N LEU A 321 14.96 14.07 19.90
CA LEU A 321 13.74 14.88 19.99
C LEU A 321 13.18 15.00 21.41
N GLY A 322 13.77 14.33 22.41
CA GLY A 322 13.28 14.30 23.80
C GLY A 322 11.85 13.78 23.94
N ALA A 323 11.39 12.92 23.02
CA ALA A 323 9.96 12.65 22.83
C ALA A 323 9.64 11.21 22.41
N ARG A 324 8.47 10.72 22.82
CA ARG A 324 7.84 9.53 22.23
C ARG A 324 7.20 9.91 20.90
N ILE A 325 7.58 9.22 19.82
CA ILE A 325 7.13 9.52 18.45
C ILE A 325 6.06 8.53 18.03
N SER A 326 4.96 9.00 17.43
CA SER A 326 3.92 8.15 16.85
C SER A 326 4.45 7.36 15.64
N GLN A 327 3.86 6.20 15.35
CA GLN A 327 4.10 5.52 14.07
C GLN A 327 3.48 6.30 12.91
N LEU A 328 4.13 6.25 11.75
CA LEU A 328 3.59 6.77 10.49
C LEU A 328 3.14 5.59 9.62
N VAL A 329 1.86 5.25 9.73
CA VAL A 329 1.22 4.09 9.07
C VAL A 329 0.02 4.53 8.25
N ASP A 330 -0.30 3.73 7.24
CA ASP A 330 -1.54 3.86 6.48
C ASP A 330 -2.71 3.36 7.35
N LEU A 331 -3.80 4.12 7.50
CA LEU A 331 -4.94 3.71 8.36
C LEU A 331 -5.83 2.66 7.69
N ASP A 332 -5.75 2.56 6.36
CA ASP A 332 -6.38 1.52 5.53
C ASP A 332 -5.53 0.25 5.41
N TRP A 333 -4.55 0.08 6.31
CA TRP A 333 -3.58 -1.01 6.23
C TRP A 333 -4.24 -2.40 6.17
N GLY A 334 -3.92 -3.12 5.10
CA GLY A 334 -4.40 -4.48 4.89
C GLY A 334 -5.79 -4.59 4.26
N ASN A 335 -6.34 -3.49 3.75
CA ASN A 335 -7.59 -3.49 2.98
C ASN A 335 -7.41 -4.03 1.54
N CYS A 336 -6.16 -4.26 1.08
CA CYS A 336 -5.84 -4.84 -0.23
C CYS A 336 -4.43 -5.48 -0.25
N ILE A 337 -4.18 -6.39 -1.19
CA ILE A 337 -2.91 -7.14 -1.31
C ILE A 337 -1.71 -6.25 -1.71
N GLU A 338 -1.98 -5.07 -2.27
CA GLU A 338 -1.00 -4.04 -2.61
C GLU A 338 -0.27 -3.43 -1.41
N TYR A 339 -0.73 -3.66 -0.17
CA TYR A 339 0.07 -3.36 1.02
C TYR A 339 1.29 -4.27 1.16
N LEU A 340 1.23 -5.48 0.59
CA LEU A 340 2.25 -6.50 0.72
C LEU A 340 3.11 -6.64 -0.54
N THR A 341 2.48 -6.60 -1.72
CA THR A 341 3.17 -6.73 -3.01
C THR A 341 3.98 -5.48 -3.39
N ASP A 342 3.54 -4.28 -2.97
CA ASP A 342 4.20 -2.98 -3.23
C ASP A 342 4.85 -2.39 -1.95
N ILE A 343 5.19 -3.26 -0.98
CA ILE A 343 5.63 -2.88 0.39
C ILE A 343 6.78 -1.85 0.42
N MET A 344 7.76 -1.97 -0.49
CA MET A 344 8.91 -1.07 -0.53
C MET A 344 8.53 0.36 -0.95
N PHE A 345 7.48 0.50 -1.75
CA PHE A 345 6.98 1.78 -2.28
C PHE A 345 5.76 2.31 -1.51
N ASN A 346 5.48 1.75 -0.32
CA ASN A 346 4.45 2.23 0.61
C ASN A 346 4.63 3.73 0.91
N ARG A 347 3.74 4.56 0.35
CA ARG A 347 3.88 6.03 0.34
C ARG A 347 3.61 6.71 1.68
N VAL A 348 2.97 6.01 2.62
CA VAL A 348 2.71 6.55 3.98
C VAL A 348 3.89 6.28 4.91
N ALA A 349 4.60 5.16 4.73
CA ALA A 349 5.81 4.87 5.49
C ALA A 349 6.87 5.96 5.26
N SER A 350 7.48 6.49 6.33
CA SER A 350 8.57 7.47 6.14
C SER A 350 9.76 6.79 5.46
N LYS A 351 10.19 7.36 4.33
CA LYS A 351 11.37 6.95 3.57
C LYS A 351 12.47 8.02 3.70
N PRO A 352 13.05 8.25 4.90
CA PRO A 352 14.01 9.34 5.11
C PRO A 352 15.28 9.18 4.28
N PHE A 353 15.57 7.96 3.81
CA PHE A 353 16.75 7.63 3.01
C PHE A 353 16.44 7.52 1.51
N ALA A 354 15.28 8.01 1.05
CA ALA A 354 14.89 8.06 -0.36
C ALA A 354 16.02 8.58 -1.27
N GLN A 355 16.35 7.81 -2.31
CA GLN A 355 17.39 8.11 -3.30
C GLN A 355 18.83 8.22 -2.74
N LYS A 356 19.09 7.75 -1.52
CA LYS A 356 20.44 7.73 -0.91
C LYS A 356 21.10 6.35 -1.00
N SER A 357 22.41 6.33 -1.15
CA SER A 357 23.25 5.13 -1.18
C SER A 357 24.07 4.97 0.10
N PHE A 358 24.19 3.74 0.60
CA PHE A 358 24.82 3.42 1.89
C PHE A 358 25.90 2.33 1.79
N LEU A 359 26.97 2.50 2.56
CA LEU A 359 28.00 1.49 2.81
C LEU A 359 28.05 1.15 4.30
N CYS A 360 27.61 -0.04 4.69
CA CYS A 360 27.77 -0.59 6.03
C CYS A 360 29.14 -1.26 6.18
N VAL A 361 29.90 -0.90 7.21
CA VAL A 361 31.25 -1.42 7.46
C VAL A 361 31.29 -2.17 8.79
N GLY A 362 31.69 -3.43 8.74
CA GLY A 362 31.94 -4.29 9.90
C GLY A 362 31.38 -5.72 9.70
N PRO A 363 32.03 -6.76 10.26
CA PRO A 363 31.60 -8.15 10.05
C PRO A 363 30.22 -8.47 10.65
N ASP A 364 29.81 -7.74 11.67
CA ASP A 364 28.47 -7.83 12.27
C ASP A 364 27.39 -7.12 11.42
N LEU A 365 27.77 -6.31 10.42
CA LEU A 365 26.84 -5.59 9.53
C LEU A 365 26.71 -6.21 8.14
N VAL A 366 27.43 -7.30 7.84
CA VAL A 366 27.26 -8.05 6.58
C VAL A 366 26.16 -9.09 6.76
N PRO A 367 25.03 -9.01 6.01
CA PRO A 367 24.02 -10.06 6.03
C PRO A 367 24.64 -11.39 5.61
N LEU A 368 24.17 -12.50 6.19
CA LEU A 368 24.63 -13.84 5.84
C LEU A 368 23.61 -14.53 4.91
N PRO A 369 24.04 -15.45 4.03
CA PRO A 369 23.13 -16.30 3.28
C PRO A 369 22.20 -17.07 4.23
N PRO A 370 20.94 -17.33 3.85
CA PRO A 370 19.94 -17.95 4.74
C PRO A 370 20.38 -19.34 5.21
N GLN A 371 20.73 -19.47 6.50
CA GLN A 371 21.07 -20.76 7.11
C GLN A 371 19.83 -21.39 7.77
N ARG A 372 19.60 -22.67 7.49
CA ARG A 372 18.48 -23.42 8.09
C ARG A 372 18.69 -23.60 9.60
N ASN A 373 17.69 -23.21 10.38
CA ASN A 373 17.46 -23.59 11.79
C ASN A 373 18.66 -23.51 12.76
N ARG A 374 19.05 -22.30 13.16
CA ARG A 374 19.78 -22.09 14.41
C ARG A 374 18.80 -21.77 15.56
N LYS A 375 18.26 -22.81 16.20
CA LYS A 375 17.59 -22.66 17.51
C LYS A 375 18.64 -22.67 18.61
N ASN A 376 18.40 -21.95 19.71
CA ASN A 376 19.31 -21.80 20.86
C ASN A 376 20.66 -21.11 20.55
N VAL A 377 20.62 -19.98 19.85
CA VAL A 377 21.77 -19.07 19.69
C VAL A 377 22.06 -18.31 21.00
N GLY A 378 23.34 -18.15 21.36
CA GLY A 378 23.79 -17.38 22.54
C GLY A 378 23.69 -15.86 22.34
N GLU A 379 23.59 -15.09 23.42
CA GLU A 379 23.28 -13.65 23.39
C GLU A 379 24.20 -12.81 22.50
N VAL A 380 25.52 -13.05 22.54
CA VAL A 380 26.50 -12.35 21.69
C VAL A 380 26.18 -12.56 20.21
N GLU A 381 25.87 -13.78 19.79
CA GLU A 381 25.57 -14.08 18.39
C GLU A 381 24.16 -13.60 18.00
N ARG A 382 23.18 -13.55 18.91
CA ARG A 382 21.89 -12.85 18.67
C ARG A 382 22.11 -11.34 18.43
N SER A 383 23.06 -10.73 19.14
CA SER A 383 23.43 -9.32 18.95
C SER A 383 24.08 -9.08 17.58
N ARG A 384 24.89 -10.04 17.10
CA ARG A 384 25.38 -10.04 15.72
C ARG A 384 24.26 -10.24 14.70
N GLU A 385 23.43 -11.26 14.86
CA GLU A 385 22.26 -11.51 14.01
C GLU A 385 21.36 -10.28 13.92
N ALA A 386 21.14 -9.57 15.02
CA ALA A 386 20.41 -8.30 15.04
C ALA A 386 21.11 -7.18 14.26
N SER A 387 22.44 -7.08 14.38
CA SER A 387 23.26 -6.12 13.64
C SER A 387 23.23 -6.38 12.12
N ARG A 388 23.17 -7.65 11.70
CA ARG A 388 23.10 -8.08 10.29
C ARG A 388 21.78 -7.72 9.59
N VAL A 389 20.75 -7.27 10.33
CA VAL A 389 19.48 -6.76 9.76
C VAL A 389 19.55 -5.25 9.47
N VAL A 390 20.52 -4.52 10.03
CA VAL A 390 20.65 -3.06 9.83
C VAL A 390 20.71 -2.64 8.35
N PRO A 391 21.44 -3.33 7.45
CA PRO A 391 21.42 -2.99 6.02
C PRO A 391 20.03 -3.13 5.38
N TRP A 392 19.24 -4.12 5.80
CA TRP A 392 17.87 -4.29 5.34
C TRP A 392 16.94 -3.20 5.89
N ILE A 393 17.12 -2.76 7.14
CA ILE A 393 16.37 -1.63 7.72
C ILE A 393 16.66 -0.35 6.92
N ILE A 394 17.93 -0.08 6.59
CA ILE A 394 18.35 1.07 5.76
C ILE A 394 17.71 1.01 4.36
N LEU A 395 17.66 -0.18 3.74
CA LEU A 395 17.00 -0.38 2.45
C LEU A 395 15.49 -0.10 2.55
N CYS A 396 14.82 -0.61 3.60
CA CYS A 396 13.40 -0.39 3.84
C CYS A 396 13.07 1.09 4.12
N MET A 397 14.00 1.85 4.73
CA MET A 397 13.93 3.31 4.89
C MET A 397 14.08 4.10 3.58
N GLY A 398 14.14 3.43 2.42
CA GLY A 398 14.08 4.03 1.09
C GLY A 398 15.43 4.22 0.39
N ALA A 399 16.52 3.67 0.94
CA ALA A 399 17.82 3.73 0.27
C ALA A 399 17.77 3.06 -1.11
N SER A 400 18.29 3.73 -2.14
CA SER A 400 18.31 3.22 -3.52
C SER A 400 19.31 2.09 -3.73
N LYS A 401 20.33 2.01 -2.86
CA LYS A 401 21.29 0.91 -2.77
C LYS A 401 21.87 0.84 -1.37
N VAL A 402 21.97 -0.37 -0.82
CA VAL A 402 22.77 -0.65 0.38
C VAL A 402 23.84 -1.69 0.06
N GLU A 403 25.05 -1.42 0.51
CA GLU A 403 26.20 -2.30 0.37
C GLU A 403 26.82 -2.55 1.76
N ALA A 404 27.28 -3.76 2.04
CA ALA A 404 27.89 -4.12 3.31
C ALA A 404 29.21 -4.86 3.09
N VAL A 405 30.23 -4.52 3.88
CA VAL A 405 31.58 -5.13 3.83
C VAL A 405 32.13 -5.44 5.22
N THR A 406 32.90 -6.53 5.34
CA THR A 406 33.53 -6.89 6.63
C THR A 406 34.67 -5.95 7.04
N ASP A 407 35.32 -5.30 6.07
CA ASP A 407 36.43 -4.37 6.24
C ASP A 407 36.33 -3.29 5.15
N ILE A 408 36.56 -2.01 5.50
CA ILE A 408 36.48 -0.89 4.56
C ILE A 408 37.44 -1.05 3.36
N LYS A 409 38.55 -1.77 3.52
CA LYS A 409 39.54 -2.05 2.46
C LYS A 409 38.99 -2.84 1.28
N LEU A 410 37.82 -3.47 1.41
CA LEU A 410 37.15 -4.22 0.35
C LEU A 410 36.49 -3.33 -0.72
N ILE A 411 36.38 -2.02 -0.44
CA ILE A 411 35.90 -1.00 -1.36
C ILE A 411 37.09 -0.14 -1.82
N PRO A 412 37.34 0.01 -3.14
CA PRO A 412 38.36 0.93 -3.65
C PRO A 412 38.07 2.38 -3.26
N ALA A 413 39.10 3.17 -2.95
CA ALA A 413 38.96 4.58 -2.57
C ALA A 413 38.22 5.45 -3.62
N SER A 414 38.29 5.07 -4.90
CA SER A 414 37.52 5.69 -5.98
C SER A 414 36.00 5.42 -5.91
N GLN A 415 35.59 4.27 -5.35
CA GLN A 415 34.17 3.90 -5.19
C GLN A 415 33.55 4.50 -3.92
N MET A 416 34.35 4.91 -2.93
CA MET A 416 33.85 5.55 -1.69
C MET A 416 32.98 6.78 -1.97
N LYS A 417 33.31 7.55 -3.00
CA LYS A 417 32.59 8.77 -3.40
C LYS A 417 31.20 8.51 -4.01
N ALA A 418 30.84 7.25 -4.29
CA ALA A 418 29.53 6.87 -4.78
C ALA A 418 28.48 6.65 -3.66
N PHE A 419 28.91 6.64 -2.40
CA PHE A 419 28.04 6.49 -1.24
C PHE A 419 27.70 7.85 -0.63
N ASN A 420 26.44 8.05 -0.23
CA ASN A 420 26.07 9.22 0.56
C ASN A 420 26.42 9.04 2.04
N TYR A 421 26.29 7.81 2.55
CA TYR A 421 26.50 7.49 3.96
C TYR A 421 27.40 6.26 4.13
N ILE A 422 28.27 6.29 5.14
CA ILE A 422 29.05 5.15 5.62
C ILE A 422 28.60 4.84 7.04
N ILE A 423 28.04 3.66 7.28
CA ILE A 423 27.48 3.25 8.58
C ILE A 423 28.46 2.30 9.26
N VAL A 424 28.95 2.70 10.44
CA VAL A 424 29.80 1.87 11.30
C VAL A 424 29.06 1.39 12.54
N LYS A 425 29.61 0.38 13.21
CA LYS A 425 29.20 0.04 14.58
C LYS A 425 29.91 1.01 15.54
N ASP A 426 31.23 1.12 15.40
CA ASP A 426 32.12 1.91 16.24
C ASP A 426 32.99 2.84 15.38
N ARG A 427 33.27 4.08 15.85
CA ARG A 427 34.05 5.06 15.04
C ARG A 427 35.46 4.58 14.68
N GLY A 428 35.99 3.58 15.38
CA GLY A 428 37.27 2.95 15.07
C GLY A 428 37.27 2.09 13.79
N ASP A 429 36.12 1.54 13.38
CA ASP A 429 35.99 0.58 12.26
C ASP A 429 36.50 1.12 10.92
N VAL A 430 36.56 2.45 10.78
CA VAL A 430 36.95 3.16 9.56
C VAL A 430 38.28 3.93 9.68
N GLY A 431 39.02 3.79 10.79
CA GLY A 431 40.43 4.21 10.87
C GLY A 431 40.74 5.66 10.47
N GLY A 432 39.82 6.60 10.70
CA GLY A 432 39.98 8.01 10.31
C GLY A 432 39.66 8.33 8.84
N VAL A 433 39.03 7.42 8.08
CA VAL A 433 38.58 7.66 6.70
C VAL A 433 37.50 8.73 6.66
N THR A 434 37.94 9.97 6.50
CA THR A 434 37.16 11.14 6.08
C THR A 434 36.94 11.07 4.56
N ALA A 435 36.13 10.10 4.13
CA ALA A 435 35.81 9.89 2.72
C ALA A 435 35.23 11.18 2.10
N SER A 436 36.00 11.82 1.22
CA SER A 436 35.66 13.14 0.66
C SER A 436 34.40 13.10 -0.22
N GLY A 437 33.25 13.33 0.43
CA GLY A 437 31.90 13.33 -0.15
C GLY A 437 30.89 12.37 0.50
N ALA A 438 31.32 11.47 1.40
CA ALA A 438 30.45 10.49 2.06
C ALA A 438 30.38 10.71 3.58
N GLU A 439 29.17 10.67 4.15
CA GLU A 439 28.94 10.99 5.56
C GLU A 439 29.11 9.75 6.46
N VAL A 440 30.13 9.75 7.31
CA VAL A 440 30.29 8.69 8.32
C VAL A 440 29.31 8.90 9.47
N THR A 441 28.41 7.94 9.68
CA THR A 441 27.49 7.86 10.83
C THR A 441 27.49 6.45 11.42
N HIS A 442 26.70 6.21 12.46
CA HIS A 442 26.74 4.98 13.25
C HIS A 442 25.34 4.35 13.36
N VAL A 443 25.27 3.06 13.71
CA VAL A 443 24.00 2.30 13.76
C VAL A 443 22.91 2.98 14.59
N ASN A 444 23.23 3.68 15.69
CA ASN A 444 22.20 4.34 16.51
C ASN A 444 21.56 5.55 15.81
N TRP A 445 22.33 6.34 15.06
CA TRP A 445 21.80 7.43 14.23
C TRP A 445 20.79 6.93 13.18
N VAL A 446 21.01 5.74 12.60
CA VAL A 446 20.04 5.10 11.69
C VAL A 446 18.70 4.82 12.39
N LYS A 447 18.75 4.31 13.63
CA LYS A 447 17.53 4.05 14.43
C LYS A 447 16.82 5.33 14.81
N GLU A 448 17.55 6.35 15.25
CA GLU A 448 16.97 7.65 15.63
C GLU A 448 16.31 8.34 14.43
N CYS A 449 16.91 8.25 13.23
CA CYS A 449 16.30 8.74 11.99
C CYS A 449 14.99 8.00 11.65
N LEU A 450 14.94 6.69 11.89
CA LEU A 450 13.74 5.88 11.70
C LEU A 450 12.64 6.24 12.71
N ILE A 451 12.96 6.27 14.01
CA ILE A 451 11.99 6.60 15.08
C ILE A 451 11.46 8.03 14.88
N SER A 452 12.32 8.99 14.59
CA SER A 452 11.94 10.38 14.29
C SER A 452 11.31 10.59 12.91
N SER A 453 11.23 9.54 12.09
CA SER A 453 10.71 9.56 10.72
C SER A 453 11.35 10.62 9.79
N ARG A 454 12.61 10.99 10.04
CA ARG A 454 13.35 12.05 9.33
C ARG A 454 14.86 11.83 9.43
N VAL A 455 15.64 12.35 8.49
CA VAL A 455 17.10 12.43 8.64
C VAL A 455 17.43 13.44 9.74
N LEU A 456 18.21 13.03 10.74
CA LEU A 456 18.63 13.87 11.86
C LEU A 456 20.05 14.42 11.64
N PRO A 457 20.39 15.61 12.21
CA PRO A 457 21.76 16.07 12.33
C PRO A 457 22.69 15.00 12.93
N ARG A 458 23.97 15.01 12.52
CA ARG A 458 24.98 14.05 13.02
C ARG A 458 25.48 14.38 14.43
N GLU A 459 25.27 15.63 14.85
CA GLU A 459 25.63 16.17 16.15
C GLU A 459 24.37 16.76 16.79
N TRP A 460 23.74 15.94 17.63
CA TRP A 460 22.80 16.37 18.66
C TRP A 460 23.48 15.98 19.98
N ASN A 461 23.72 16.97 20.85
CA ASN A 461 24.47 16.80 22.10
C ASN A 461 23.66 16.08 23.16
#